data_AF-A0A352NUU3-F1
#
_entry.id   AF-A0A352NUU3-F1
#
_cell.length_a   1.000
_cell.length_b   1.000
_cell.length_c   1.000
_cell.angle_alpha   90.00
_cell.angle_beta   90.00
_cell.angle_gamma   90.00
#
_symmetry.space_group_name_H-M   'P 1'
#
loop_
_entity.id
_entity.type
_entity.pdbx_description
1 polymer ?
#
loop_
_entity_poly.entity_id
_entity_poly.type
_entity_poly.pdbx_seq_one_letter_code
_entity_poly.pdbx_strand_id
1 'polypeptide(L)'
;MIIKNISCLVTCGGNCPKTKENLKDAGIVNNGYIIVDNNRIAEVGSGDGYKKYLGSGRIVIDGGGKTVTPGLVDSHTHVVYAGSREKELSLKLRNVKYIDILKAGGGILSTVNSVRKTPIERIENETKSRLDTMLLHGTTTVESKS
;
A
#
# COMPACT_ATOMS: atom_id res chain seq x y z
N MET A 1 12.69 -1.15 19.26
CA MET A 1 13.24 -0.29 18.19
C MET A 1 12.76 1.14 18.42
N ILE A 2 13.60 2.12 18.11
CA ILE A 2 13.32 3.56 18.23
C ILE A 2 13.47 4.17 16.85
N ILE A 3 12.50 4.97 16.40
CA ILE A 3 12.63 5.83 15.23
C ILE A 3 12.55 7.27 15.73
N LYS A 4 13.61 8.06 15.54
CA LYS A 4 13.71 9.45 16.04
C LYS A 4 13.91 10.44 14.90
N ASN A 5 13.90 11.75 15.21
CA ASN A 5 14.19 12.82 14.27
C ASN A 5 13.26 12.81 13.04
N ILE A 6 11.97 12.58 13.25
CA ILE A 6 10.94 12.62 12.20
C ILE A 6 10.42 14.07 12.13
N SER A 7 10.50 14.73 10.98
CA SER A 7 10.01 16.13 10.88
C SER A 7 8.50 16.19 10.95
N CYS A 8 7.84 15.32 10.19
CA CYS A 8 6.39 15.18 10.10
C CYS A 8 6.01 13.71 10.26
N LEU A 9 5.42 13.36 11.40
CA LEU A 9 4.89 12.02 11.65
C LEU A 9 3.38 12.04 11.49
N VAL A 10 2.88 11.29 10.50
CA VAL A 10 1.44 11.11 10.28
C VAL A 10 1.01 9.85 11.03
N THR A 11 -0.02 9.96 11.86
CA THR A 11 -0.52 8.82 12.66
C THR A 11 -1.80 8.22 12.11
N CYS A 12 -2.60 9.00 11.39
CA CYS A 12 -3.98 8.65 11.03
C CYS A 12 -4.82 8.22 12.25
N GLY A 13 -4.46 8.67 13.45
CA GLY A 13 -5.06 8.21 14.70
C GLY A 13 -6.55 8.50 14.80
N GLY A 14 -7.30 7.57 15.38
CA GLY A 14 -8.75 7.65 15.59
C GLY A 14 -9.34 6.28 15.87
N ASN A 15 -10.54 6.25 16.45
CA ASN A 15 -11.25 5.01 16.81
C ASN A 15 -12.35 4.64 15.80
N CYS A 16 -12.48 5.42 14.72
CA CYS A 16 -13.50 5.24 13.70
C CYS A 16 -13.02 5.81 12.34
N PRO A 17 -13.65 5.41 11.22
CA PRO A 17 -13.34 6.00 9.91
C PRO A 17 -13.55 7.52 9.93
N LYS A 18 -12.54 8.26 9.49
CA LYS A 18 -12.65 9.73 9.32
C LYS A 18 -13.55 10.02 8.11
N THR A 19 -14.48 10.96 8.26
CA THR A 19 -15.42 11.37 7.21
C THR A 19 -15.59 12.89 7.19
N LYS A 20 -15.98 13.45 6.03
CA LYS A 20 -16.22 14.90 5.84
C LYS A 20 -15.03 15.74 6.34
N GLU A 21 -15.28 16.70 7.21
CA GLU A 21 -14.26 17.59 7.78
C GLU A 21 -13.15 16.84 8.53
N ASN A 22 -13.43 15.67 9.11
CA ASN A 22 -12.42 14.87 9.81
C ASN A 22 -11.35 14.32 8.86
N LEU A 23 -11.60 14.27 7.53
CA LEU A 23 -10.57 13.88 6.55
C LEU A 23 -9.41 14.89 6.48
N LYS A 24 -9.60 16.12 6.95
CA LYS A 24 -8.55 17.16 7.00
C LYS A 24 -7.56 16.92 8.13
N ASP A 25 -7.92 16.12 9.13
CA ASP A 25 -7.03 15.76 10.22
C ASP A 25 -6.29 14.45 9.92
N ALA A 26 -5.03 14.56 9.49
CA ALA A 26 -4.17 13.40 9.28
C ALA A 26 -3.50 12.90 10.59
N GLY A 27 -3.72 13.55 11.73
CA GLY A 27 -3.05 13.24 12.99
C GLY A 27 -1.54 13.52 12.92
N ILE A 28 -1.18 14.74 12.52
CA ILE A 28 0.21 15.17 12.32
C ILE A 28 0.88 15.45 13.67
N VAL A 29 2.06 14.86 13.87
CA VAL A 29 2.97 15.12 14.98
C VAL A 29 4.27 15.69 14.42
N ASN A 30 4.54 16.96 14.73
CA ASN A 30 5.80 17.60 14.34
C ASN A 30 6.93 17.20 15.28
N ASN A 31 8.15 17.05 14.73
CA ASN A 31 9.32 16.61 15.47
C ASN A 31 9.05 15.28 16.23
N GLY A 32 8.57 14.28 15.50
CA GLY A 32 8.05 13.03 16.05
C GLY A 32 9.12 11.98 16.36
N TYR A 33 8.73 11.01 17.19
CA TYR A 33 9.42 9.74 17.38
C TYR A 33 8.40 8.59 17.51
N ILE A 34 8.88 7.37 17.24
CA ILE A 34 8.11 6.12 17.38
C ILE A 34 8.93 5.14 18.21
N ILE A 35 8.28 4.49 19.17
CA ILE A 35 8.81 3.35 19.91
C ILE A 35 8.06 2.10 19.47
N VAL A 36 8.81 1.09 19.07
CA VAL A 36 8.26 -0.19 18.61
C VAL A 36 8.81 -1.31 19.49
N ASP A 37 7.91 -2.03 20.15
CA ASP A 37 8.24 -3.20 20.99
C ASP A 37 7.39 -4.39 20.52
N ASN A 38 7.99 -5.58 20.41
CA ASN A 38 7.31 -6.82 20.00
C ASN A 38 6.44 -6.67 18.74
N ASN A 39 6.98 -6.03 17.69
CA ASN A 39 6.29 -5.75 16.41
C ASN A 39 5.03 -4.88 16.53
N ARG A 40 4.88 -4.12 17.62
CA ARG A 40 3.79 -3.17 17.82
C ARG A 40 4.32 -1.79 18.16
N ILE A 41 3.61 -0.76 17.73
CA ILE A 41 3.88 0.62 18.17
C ILE A 41 3.49 0.70 19.64
N ALA A 42 4.47 0.96 20.50
CA ALA A 42 4.30 1.11 21.94
C ALA A 42 4.04 2.57 22.34
N GLU A 43 4.72 3.51 21.66
CA GLU A 43 4.57 4.95 21.93
C GLU A 43 4.80 5.75 20.64
N VAL A 44 4.01 6.81 20.47
CA VAL A 44 4.23 7.86 19.49
C VAL A 44 4.23 9.18 20.25
N GLY A 45 5.21 10.04 19.99
CA GLY A 45 5.29 11.34 20.64
C GLY A 45 6.14 12.32 19.85
N SER A 46 6.39 13.49 20.44
CA SER A 46 7.21 14.55 19.88
C SER A 46 8.39 14.93 20.76
N GLY A 47 9.40 15.58 20.16
CA GLY A 47 10.63 16.01 20.81
C GLY A 47 11.47 14.83 21.29
N ASP A 48 11.97 14.95 22.51
CA ASP A 48 12.99 14.07 23.07
C ASP A 48 12.44 12.96 23.98
N GLY A 49 11.12 12.70 23.95
CA GLY A 49 10.50 11.67 24.79
C GLY A 49 11.08 10.26 24.57
N TYR A 50 11.67 10.00 23.40
CA TYR A 50 12.38 8.75 23.12
C TYR A 50 13.63 8.54 23.98
N LYS A 51 14.21 9.60 24.58
CA LYS A 51 15.48 9.51 25.35
C LYS A 51 15.37 8.56 26.55
N LYS A 52 14.19 8.45 27.17
CA LYS A 52 13.93 7.51 28.28
C LYS A 52 14.03 6.03 27.87
N TYR A 53 13.98 5.76 26.56
CA TYR A 53 14.13 4.42 25.99
C TYR A 53 15.55 4.14 25.50
N LEU A 54 16.48 5.10 25.60
CA LEU A 54 17.87 4.87 25.24
C LEU A 54 18.50 3.91 26.26
N GLY A 55 19.10 2.83 25.78
CA GLY A 55 19.69 1.77 26.59
C GLY A 55 20.25 0.65 25.72
N SER A 56 21.01 -0.27 26.32
CA SER A 56 21.68 -1.35 25.60
C SER A 56 20.68 -2.31 24.94
N GLY A 57 20.78 -2.45 23.61
CA GLY A 57 20.07 -3.50 22.85
C GLY A 57 18.91 -3.03 21.97
N ARG A 58 18.51 -1.76 22.01
CA ARG A 58 17.47 -1.24 21.09
C ARG A 58 18.08 -0.75 19.78
N ILE A 59 17.54 -1.21 18.66
CA ILE A 59 17.82 -0.65 17.34
C ILE A 59 17.30 0.79 17.30
N VAL A 60 18.14 1.73 16.88
CA VAL A 60 17.79 3.14 16.69
C VAL A 60 17.87 3.48 15.21
N ILE A 61 16.80 4.01 14.66
CA ILE A 61 16.68 4.50 13.29
C ILE A 61 16.55 6.02 13.34
N ASP A 62 17.39 6.72 12.59
CA ASP A 62 17.28 8.16 12.40
C ASP A 62 16.39 8.44 11.19
N GLY A 63 15.25 9.09 11.41
CA GLY A 63 14.32 9.52 10.35
C GLY A 63 14.92 10.61 9.45
N GLY A 64 16.00 11.27 9.88
CA GLY A 64 16.74 12.25 9.09
C GLY A 64 15.88 13.44 8.66
N GLY A 65 14.93 13.85 9.49
CA GLY A 65 14.02 14.95 9.19
C GLY A 65 13.03 14.66 8.06
N LYS A 66 12.80 13.39 7.72
CA LYS A 66 11.80 13.00 6.71
C LYS A 66 10.40 12.90 7.29
N THR A 67 9.42 12.83 6.40
CA THR A 67 8.05 12.44 6.72
C THR A 67 7.99 10.94 6.94
N VAL A 68 7.27 10.51 7.98
CA VAL A 68 6.94 9.11 8.23
C VAL A 68 5.42 8.98 8.28
N THR A 69 4.89 7.97 7.58
CA THR A 69 3.46 7.65 7.54
C THR A 69 3.25 6.20 7.95
N PRO A 70 2.00 5.80 8.28
CA PRO A 70 1.65 4.39 8.29
C PRO A 70 1.88 3.80 6.88
N GLY A 71 2.06 2.49 6.82
CA GLY A 71 2.03 1.80 5.54
C GLY A 71 0.67 1.98 4.86
N LEU A 72 0.68 2.10 3.54
CA LEU A 72 -0.54 2.32 2.77
C LEU A 72 -1.40 1.06 2.75
N VAL A 73 -2.71 1.28 2.65
CA VAL A 73 -3.73 0.24 2.54
C VAL A 73 -4.38 0.38 1.18
N ASP A 74 -4.20 -0.62 0.32
CA ASP A 74 -4.94 -0.72 -0.94
C ASP A 74 -6.19 -1.56 -0.72
N SER A 75 -7.33 -0.88 -0.56
CA SER A 75 -8.58 -1.51 -0.12
C SER A 75 -9.37 -2.19 -1.23
N HIS A 76 -8.91 -2.12 -2.49
CA HIS A 76 -9.63 -2.70 -3.62
C HIS A 76 -8.69 -2.98 -4.79
N THR A 77 -8.32 -4.24 -4.99
CA THR A 77 -7.53 -4.66 -6.16
C THR A 77 -8.11 -5.91 -6.81
N HIS A 78 -7.78 -6.12 -8.07
CA HIS A 78 -7.87 -7.42 -8.72
C HIS A 78 -6.45 -7.90 -9.03
N VAL A 79 -5.60 -8.07 -8.01
CA VAL A 79 -4.15 -8.34 -8.18
C VAL A 79 -3.85 -9.76 -8.69
N VAL A 80 -4.80 -10.69 -8.51
CA VAL A 80 -4.70 -12.08 -8.98
C VAL A 80 -5.30 -12.21 -10.37
N TYR A 81 -4.44 -12.21 -11.40
CA TYR A 81 -4.81 -12.45 -12.78
C TYR A 81 -3.61 -12.99 -13.58
N ALA A 82 -3.87 -13.45 -14.81
CA ALA A 82 -2.84 -13.94 -15.72
C ALA A 82 -2.80 -13.13 -17.01
N GLY A 83 -1.60 -12.89 -17.53
CA GLY A 83 -1.39 -12.14 -18.77
C GLY A 83 -1.78 -10.66 -18.64
N SER A 84 -2.07 -10.01 -19.76
CA SER A 84 -2.37 -8.58 -19.80
C SER A 84 -3.33 -8.21 -20.95
N ARG A 85 -3.83 -6.97 -20.93
CA ARG A 85 -4.78 -6.43 -21.92
C ARG A 85 -4.17 -5.31 -22.77
N GLU A 86 -2.85 -5.29 -22.90
CA GLU A 86 -2.08 -4.29 -23.67
C GLU A 86 -2.54 -4.22 -25.13
N LYS A 87 -2.96 -5.35 -25.72
CA LYS A 87 -3.48 -5.40 -27.11
C LYS A 87 -4.73 -4.53 -27.29
N GLU A 88 -5.54 -4.38 -26.25
CA GLU A 88 -6.75 -3.57 -26.29
C GLU A 88 -6.49 -2.07 -26.23
N LEU A 89 -5.28 -1.65 -25.83
CA LEU A 89 -4.90 -0.24 -25.80
C LEU A 89 -5.08 0.41 -27.19
N SER A 90 -4.66 -0.29 -28.24
CA SER A 90 -4.82 0.17 -29.63
C SER A 90 -6.27 0.39 -30.04
N LEU A 91 -7.19 -0.47 -29.57
CA LEU A 91 -8.63 -0.36 -29.84
C LEU A 91 -9.24 0.83 -29.08
N LYS A 92 -8.83 1.01 -27.82
CA LYS A 92 -9.26 2.14 -26.99
C LYS A 92 -8.79 3.48 -27.58
N LEU A 93 -7.55 3.57 -28.07
CA LEU A 93 -7.02 4.76 -28.73
C LEU A 93 -7.78 5.12 -30.01
N ARG A 94 -8.42 4.13 -30.66
CA ARG A 94 -9.32 4.33 -31.81
C ARG A 94 -10.78 4.58 -31.41
N ASN A 95 -11.05 4.84 -30.13
CA ASN A 95 -12.39 5.05 -29.57
C ASN A 95 -13.36 3.88 -29.79
N VAL A 96 -12.87 2.64 -29.93
CA VAL A 96 -13.74 1.46 -29.94
C VAL A 96 -14.40 1.34 -28.56
N LYS A 97 -15.72 1.23 -28.53
CA LYS A 97 -16.46 1.17 -27.26
C LYS A 97 -16.10 -0.12 -26.52
N TYR A 98 -16.00 -0.02 -25.19
CA TYR A 98 -15.70 -1.18 -24.34
C TYR A 98 -16.64 -2.36 -24.59
N ILE A 99 -17.93 -2.11 -24.81
CA ILE A 99 -18.92 -3.16 -25.08
C ILE A 99 -18.62 -3.92 -26.38
N ASP A 100 -18.06 -3.25 -27.39
CA ASP A 100 -17.72 -3.88 -28.66
C ASP A 100 -16.42 -4.70 -28.53
N ILE A 101 -15.45 -4.22 -27.75
CA ILE A 101 -14.26 -5.00 -27.37
C ILE A 101 -14.68 -6.26 -26.59
N LEU A 102 -15.62 -6.13 -25.65
CA LEU A 102 -16.14 -7.25 -24.87
C LEU A 102 -16.85 -8.28 -25.75
N LYS A 103 -17.70 -7.85 -26.69
CA LYS A 103 -18.39 -8.72 -27.66
C LYS A 103 -17.41 -9.48 -28.55
N ALA A 104 -16.26 -8.88 -28.87
CA ALA A 104 -15.19 -9.53 -29.61
C ALA A 104 -14.32 -10.49 -28.77
N GLY A 105 -14.71 -10.77 -27.51
CA GLY A 105 -13.98 -11.65 -26.60
C GLY A 105 -12.82 -10.97 -25.85
N GLY A 106 -12.66 -9.66 -26.00
CA GLY A 106 -11.77 -8.83 -25.19
C GLY A 106 -12.36 -8.55 -23.80
N GLY A 107 -11.86 -7.51 -23.13
CA GLY A 107 -12.43 -7.10 -21.86
C GLY A 107 -12.12 -8.10 -20.74
N ILE A 108 -13.07 -8.24 -19.81
CA ILE A 108 -12.99 -9.22 -18.72
C ILE A 108 -12.91 -10.66 -19.25
N LEU A 109 -13.54 -10.98 -20.38
CA LEU A 109 -13.54 -12.34 -20.95
C LEU A 109 -12.14 -12.77 -21.37
N SER A 110 -11.33 -11.85 -21.89
CA SER A 110 -9.93 -12.10 -22.21
C SER A 110 -9.13 -12.50 -20.97
N THR A 111 -9.27 -11.73 -19.87
CA THR A 111 -8.61 -12.04 -18.59
C THR A 111 -9.08 -13.36 -18.00
N VAL A 112 -10.39 -13.63 -17.99
CA VAL A 112 -10.96 -14.90 -17.50
C VAL A 112 -10.39 -16.09 -18.28
N ASN A 113 -10.32 -15.99 -19.61
CA ASN A 113 -9.76 -17.04 -20.44
C ASN A 113 -8.26 -17.23 -20.21
N SER A 114 -7.51 -16.14 -19.99
CA SER A 114 -6.10 -16.17 -19.66
C SER A 114 -5.84 -16.92 -18.34
N VAL A 115 -6.60 -16.57 -17.29
CA VAL A 115 -6.51 -17.23 -15.98
C VAL A 115 -6.81 -18.73 -16.10
N ARG A 116 -7.90 -19.12 -16.78
CA ARG A 116 -8.28 -20.54 -16.95
C ARG A 116 -7.22 -21.39 -17.67
N LYS A 117 -6.45 -20.78 -18.56
CA LYS A 117 -5.43 -21.48 -19.37
C LYS A 117 -4.04 -21.45 -18.74
N THR A 118 -3.84 -20.65 -17.70
CA THR A 118 -2.53 -20.43 -17.09
C THR A 118 -2.33 -21.36 -15.89
N PRO A 119 -1.21 -22.09 -15.80
CA PRO A 119 -0.90 -22.89 -14.61
C PRO A 119 -0.83 -22.03 -13.35
N ILE A 120 -1.29 -22.57 -12.21
CA ILE A 120 -1.38 -21.83 -10.95
C ILE A 120 -0.04 -21.20 -10.52
N GLU A 121 1.06 -21.94 -10.66
CA GLU A 121 2.41 -21.47 -10.33
C GLU A 121 2.81 -20.20 -11.10
N ARG A 122 2.36 -20.09 -12.36
CA ARG A 122 2.61 -18.89 -13.16
C ARG A 122 1.77 -17.71 -12.66
N ILE A 123 0.52 -17.94 -12.25
CA ILE A 123 -0.34 -16.90 -11.67
C ILE A 123 0.27 -16.40 -10.35
N GLU A 124 0.74 -17.31 -9.50
CA GLU A 124 1.39 -16.97 -8.22
C GLU A 124 2.63 -16.10 -8.44
N ASN A 125 3.50 -16.46 -9.39
CA ASN A 125 4.70 -15.69 -9.71
C ASN A 125 4.36 -14.30 -10.26
N GLU A 126 3.39 -14.21 -11.19
CA GLU A 126 2.94 -12.93 -11.72
C GLU A 126 2.29 -12.05 -10.64
N THR A 127 1.48 -12.63 -9.76
CA THR A 127 0.87 -11.93 -8.61
C THR A 127 1.92 -11.46 -7.62
N LYS A 128 2.91 -12.30 -7.29
CA LYS A 128 4.02 -11.92 -6.39
C LYS A 128 4.76 -10.69 -6.92
N SER A 129 5.10 -10.67 -8.21
CA SER A 129 5.78 -9.53 -8.83
C SER A 129 4.98 -8.22 -8.72
N ARG A 130 3.64 -8.30 -8.86
CA ARG A 130 2.75 -7.15 -8.66
C ARG A 130 2.73 -6.71 -7.19
N LEU A 131 2.62 -7.64 -6.25
CA LEU A 131 2.64 -7.36 -4.81
C LEU A 131 3.98 -6.76 -4.36
N ASP A 132 5.10 -7.24 -4.88
CA ASP A 132 6.43 -6.67 -4.60
C ASP A 132 6.51 -5.22 -5.10
N THR A 133 5.93 -4.94 -6.28
CA THR A 133 5.83 -3.57 -6.79
C THR A 133 4.96 -2.70 -5.88
N MET A 134 3.82 -3.20 -5.40
CA MET A 134 2.95 -2.48 -4.47
C MET A 134 3.67 -2.17 -3.14
N LEU A 135 4.44 -3.13 -2.63
CA LEU A 135 5.24 -2.99 -1.41
C LEU A 135 6.34 -1.93 -1.57
N LEU A 136 7.04 -1.92 -2.71
CA LEU A 136 8.04 -0.89 -3.03
C LEU A 136 7.44 0.52 -3.06
N HIS A 137 6.15 0.66 -3.38
CA HIS A 137 5.41 1.93 -3.36
C HIS A 137 4.74 2.21 -2.00
N GLY A 138 5.02 1.41 -0.97
CA GLY A 138 4.57 1.66 0.40
C GLY A 138 3.27 0.96 0.80
N THR A 139 2.69 0.11 -0.06
CA THR A 139 1.52 -0.69 0.31
C THR A 139 1.94 -1.82 1.25
N THR A 140 1.36 -1.83 2.45
CA THR A 140 1.66 -2.85 3.47
C THR A 140 0.46 -3.74 3.76
N THR A 141 -0.72 -3.37 3.29
CA THR A 141 -1.96 -4.15 3.39
C THR A 141 -2.72 -3.98 2.09
N VAL A 142 -3.21 -5.09 1.54
CA VAL A 142 -3.95 -5.12 0.28
C VAL A 142 -5.15 -6.05 0.39
N GLU A 143 -6.28 -5.62 -0.15
CA GLU A 143 -7.42 -6.50 -0.43
C GLU A 143 -7.37 -6.97 -1.88
N SER A 144 -7.64 -8.26 -2.10
CA SER A 144 -7.78 -8.84 -3.44
C SER A 144 -9.21 -9.30 -3.64
N LYS A 145 -9.90 -8.66 -4.57
CA LYS A 145 -11.18 -9.09 -5.11
C LYS A 145 -11.04 -10.27 -6.05
N SER A 146 -12.11 -11.07 -6.09
CA SER A 146 -12.45 -12.02 -7.14
C SER A 146 -12.97 -11.31 -8.38
#